data_AF-A0A1Y2B0Z9-F1
#
_entry.id   AF-A0A1Y2B0Z9-F1
#
_cell.length_a   1.000
_cell.length_b   1.000
_cell.length_c   1.000
_cell.angle_alpha   90.00
_cell.angle_beta   90.00
_cell.angle_gamma   90.00
#
_symmetry.space_group_name_H-M   'P 1'
#
loop_
_entity.id
_entity.type
_entity.pdbx_description
1 polymer ?
#
loop_
_entity_poly.entity_id
_entity_poly.type
_entity_poly.pdbx_seq_one_letter_code
_entity_poly.pdbx_strand_id
1 'polypeptide(L)'
;MSGAQLPPDAIEAILKYLDLPLSSDLPLAPFEFLSTHLRILPSSLLTPLSKLVPPRQRSFIPLIKSRRLVYASQQPRPPLLRADRGRLRWPLLWERLGGSSLPVPSSEVEEEENWVESEFNFRSVDGEPRQHVRKLGGFLRELEEEREQEGVREARRAERRLDDVGEEFDSDSDDEDERQRDTTRIQSGLAIGADVDQEKVKESFEKRLLEIFVDGLDIMIR
;
A
#
# COMPACT_ATOMS: atom_id res chain seq x y z
N MET A 1 -20.80 14.38 2.52
CA MET A 1 -19.91 13.66 1.59
C MET A 1 -20.55 13.72 0.21
N SER A 2 -19.96 14.42 -0.75
CA SER A 2 -20.41 14.36 -2.14
C SER A 2 -20.33 12.91 -2.60
N GLY A 3 -21.46 12.30 -2.91
CA GLY A 3 -21.48 10.97 -3.52
C GLY A 3 -20.72 11.06 -4.83
N ALA A 4 -19.58 10.37 -4.93
CA ALA A 4 -18.84 10.30 -6.17
C ALA A 4 -19.76 9.69 -7.23
N GLN A 5 -20.24 10.49 -8.18
CA GLN A 5 -21.04 10.00 -9.30
C GLN A 5 -20.10 9.58 -10.44
N LEU A 6 -20.52 8.57 -11.21
CA LEU A 6 -19.80 8.21 -12.43
C LEU A 6 -19.93 9.35 -13.45
N PRO A 7 -18.89 9.59 -14.26
CA PRO A 7 -19.04 10.47 -15.40
C PRO A 7 -20.10 9.87 -16.35
N PRO A 8 -20.99 10.69 -16.93
CA PRO A 8 -22.11 10.21 -17.75
C PRO A 8 -21.61 9.39 -18.94
N ASP A 9 -20.51 9.81 -19.58
CA ASP A 9 -19.87 9.10 -20.69
C ASP A 9 -19.49 7.65 -20.34
N ALA A 10 -19.07 7.41 -19.09
CA ALA A 10 -18.73 6.06 -18.64
C ALA A 10 -19.99 5.22 -18.44
N ILE A 11 -21.08 5.80 -17.93
CA ILE A 11 -22.36 5.11 -17.78
C ILE A 11 -22.88 4.71 -19.15
N GLU A 12 -22.92 5.64 -20.11
CA GLU A 12 -23.36 5.36 -21.47
C GLU A 12 -22.50 4.27 -22.14
N ALA A 13 -21.18 4.33 -21.99
CA ALA A 13 -20.28 3.32 -22.54
C ALA A 13 -20.53 1.92 -21.93
N ILE A 14 -20.77 1.85 -20.62
CA ILE A 14 -21.10 0.61 -19.91
C ILE A 14 -22.45 0.06 -20.39
N LEU A 15 -23.49 0.89 -20.42
CA LEU A 15 -24.84 0.48 -20.82
C LEU A 15 -24.86 0.02 -22.28
N LYS A 16 -24.20 0.77 -23.16
CA LYS A 16 -24.04 0.41 -24.58
C LYS A 16 -23.30 -0.93 -24.76
N TYR A 17 -22.25 -1.19 -23.97
CA TYR A 17 -21.51 -2.45 -24.06
C TYR A 17 -22.35 -3.67 -23.62
N LEU A 18 -23.25 -3.48 -22.67
CA LEU A 18 -24.14 -4.52 -22.15
C LEU A 18 -25.47 -4.63 -22.91
N ASP A 19 -25.65 -3.86 -24.00
CA ASP A 19 -26.90 -3.74 -24.74
C ASP A 19 -28.11 -3.38 -23.84
N LEU A 20 -27.88 -2.55 -22.82
CA LEU A 20 -28.91 -2.05 -21.90
C LEU A 20 -29.48 -0.70 -22.39
N PRO A 21 -30.72 -0.34 -21.99
CA PRO A 21 -31.30 0.96 -22.31
C PRO A 21 -30.41 2.10 -21.81
N LEU A 22 -30.13 3.07 -22.70
CA LEU A 22 -29.35 4.24 -22.36
C LEU A 22 -30.09 5.07 -21.29
N SER A 23 -29.36 5.46 -20.25
CA SER A 23 -29.86 6.17 -19.08
C SER A 23 -28.74 7.05 -18.51
N SER A 24 -29.11 8.08 -17.78
CA SER A 24 -28.17 8.89 -16.99
C SER A 24 -27.55 8.12 -15.83
N ASP A 25 -28.22 7.06 -15.38
CA ASP A 25 -27.87 6.29 -14.18
C ASP A 25 -27.83 4.78 -14.47
N LEU A 26 -27.05 4.06 -13.65
CA LEU A 26 -27.04 2.59 -13.68
C LEU A 26 -28.40 2.04 -13.21
N PRO A 27 -28.88 0.93 -13.81
CA PRO A 27 -30.18 0.35 -13.45
C PRO A 27 -30.19 -0.30 -12.05
N LEU A 28 -29.01 -0.55 -11.47
CA LEU A 28 -28.81 -1.18 -10.17
C LEU A 28 -27.80 -0.37 -9.36
N ALA A 29 -27.80 -0.58 -8.05
CA ALA A 29 -26.76 -0.01 -7.19
C ALA A 29 -25.36 -0.46 -7.66
N PRO A 30 -24.32 0.39 -7.58
CA PRO A 30 -23.01 0.09 -8.15
C PRO A 30 -22.39 -1.25 -7.73
N PHE A 31 -22.60 -1.65 -6.47
CA PHE A 31 -22.13 -2.94 -5.95
C PHE A 31 -22.84 -4.14 -6.60
N GLU A 32 -24.18 -4.08 -6.71
CA GLU A 32 -25.00 -5.14 -7.30
C GLU A 32 -24.80 -5.21 -8.83
N PHE A 33 -24.67 -4.06 -9.46
CA PHE A 33 -24.33 -3.95 -10.87
C PHE A 33 -22.98 -4.63 -11.14
N LEU A 34 -21.97 -4.30 -10.32
CA LEU A 34 -20.65 -4.91 -10.42
C LEU A 34 -20.73 -6.42 -10.20
N SER A 35 -21.39 -6.90 -9.14
CA SER A 35 -21.47 -8.35 -8.86
C SER A 35 -22.11 -9.15 -9.99
N THR A 36 -23.10 -8.56 -10.66
CA THR A 36 -23.82 -9.19 -11.78
C THR A 36 -22.99 -9.20 -13.07
N HIS A 37 -22.35 -8.08 -13.41
CA HIS A 37 -21.73 -7.89 -14.73
C HIS A 37 -20.19 -8.04 -14.77
N LEU A 38 -19.53 -8.31 -13.64
CA LEU A 38 -18.05 -8.38 -13.54
C LEU A 38 -17.39 -9.39 -14.49
N ARG A 39 -18.11 -10.45 -14.87
CA ARG A 39 -17.58 -11.49 -15.77
C ARG A 39 -17.55 -11.06 -17.23
N ILE A 40 -18.43 -10.13 -17.59
CA ILE A 40 -18.70 -9.75 -18.98
C ILE A 40 -18.01 -8.43 -19.29
N LEU A 41 -17.94 -7.51 -18.32
CA LEU A 41 -17.34 -6.19 -18.52
C LEU A 41 -15.82 -6.26 -18.71
N PRO A 42 -15.28 -5.55 -19.73
CA PRO A 42 -13.84 -5.41 -19.92
C PRO A 42 -13.24 -4.52 -18.82
N SER A 43 -11.93 -4.69 -18.57
CA SER A 43 -11.21 -3.95 -17.52
C SER A 43 -11.30 -2.43 -17.68
N SER A 44 -11.28 -1.92 -18.92
CA SER A 44 -11.41 -0.48 -19.21
C SER A 44 -12.71 0.13 -18.68
N LEU A 45 -13.82 -0.62 -18.75
CA LEU A 45 -15.13 -0.17 -18.27
C LEU A 45 -15.34 -0.44 -16.76
N LEU A 46 -14.50 -1.24 -16.13
CA LEU A 46 -14.53 -1.50 -14.68
C LEU A 46 -13.80 -0.42 -13.87
N THR A 47 -12.83 0.28 -14.48
CA THR A 47 -12.03 1.31 -13.78
C THR A 47 -12.90 2.42 -13.16
N PRO A 48 -13.89 2.99 -13.85
CA PRO A 48 -14.78 4.00 -13.24
C PRO A 48 -15.57 3.44 -12.05
N LEU A 49 -16.09 2.21 -12.17
CA LEU A 49 -16.86 1.53 -11.10
C LEU A 49 -16.00 1.24 -9.87
N SER A 50 -14.70 1.03 -10.06
CA SER A 50 -13.75 0.77 -8.95
C SER A 50 -13.58 1.95 -8.00
N LYS A 51 -13.86 3.18 -8.46
CA LYS A 51 -13.83 4.41 -7.65
C LYS A 51 -15.09 4.58 -6.80
N LEU A 52 -16.21 4.05 -7.27
CA LEU A 52 -17.50 4.06 -6.58
C LEU A 52 -17.57 3.02 -5.46
N VAL A 53 -17.12 1.80 -5.75
CA VAL A 53 -17.22 0.67 -4.82
C VAL A 53 -15.85 0.47 -4.14
N PRO A 54 -15.72 0.76 -2.84
CA PRO A 54 -14.44 0.68 -2.15
C PRO A 54 -13.86 -0.75 -2.19
N PRO A 55 -12.52 -0.91 -2.12
CA PRO A 55 -11.87 -2.22 -2.16
C PRO A 55 -12.41 -3.24 -1.15
N ARG A 56 -12.84 -2.77 0.04
CA ARG A 56 -13.48 -3.58 1.09
C ARG A 56 -14.85 -4.11 0.68
N GLN A 57 -15.67 -3.30 0.01
CA GLN A 57 -16.95 -3.80 -0.48
C GLN A 57 -16.74 -4.79 -1.63
N ARG A 58 -15.83 -4.47 -2.56
CA ARG A 58 -15.48 -5.35 -3.68
C ARG A 58 -14.99 -6.74 -3.24
N SER A 59 -14.33 -6.86 -2.09
CA SER A 59 -13.86 -8.15 -1.58
C SER A 59 -14.99 -9.11 -1.21
N PHE A 60 -16.21 -8.63 -0.96
CA PHE A 60 -17.38 -9.49 -0.76
C PHE A 60 -17.84 -10.18 -2.05
N ILE A 61 -17.43 -9.69 -3.23
CA ILE A 61 -17.74 -10.35 -4.50
C ILE A 61 -16.83 -11.59 -4.64
N PRO A 62 -17.38 -12.83 -4.67
CA PRO A 62 -16.57 -14.05 -4.62
C PRO A 62 -15.52 -14.14 -5.73
N LEU A 63 -15.85 -13.65 -6.93
CA LEU A 63 -14.93 -13.64 -8.07
C LEU A 63 -13.74 -12.70 -7.84
N ILE A 64 -13.94 -11.54 -7.20
CA ILE A 64 -12.85 -10.62 -6.85
C ILE A 64 -11.98 -11.24 -5.76
N LYS A 65 -12.61 -11.79 -4.71
CA LYS A 65 -11.88 -12.48 -3.62
C LYS A 65 -11.04 -13.63 -4.13
N SER A 66 -11.60 -14.45 -5.03
CA SER A 66 -10.87 -15.54 -5.69
C SER A 66 -9.69 -15.03 -6.51
N ARG A 67 -9.86 -13.99 -7.35
CA ARG A 67 -8.75 -13.39 -8.12
C ARG A 67 -7.63 -12.85 -7.22
N ARG A 68 -7.98 -12.21 -6.10
CA ARG A 68 -7.00 -11.75 -5.10
C ARG A 68 -6.25 -12.91 -4.46
N LEU A 69 -6.95 -13.96 -4.07
CA LEU A 69 -6.32 -15.15 -3.50
C LEU A 69 -5.36 -15.80 -4.52
N VAL A 70 -5.77 -15.92 -5.79
CA VAL A 70 -4.90 -16.42 -6.87
C VAL A 70 -3.65 -15.56 -7.00
N TYR A 71 -3.80 -14.24 -7.10
CA TYR A 71 -2.67 -13.31 -7.18
C TYR A 71 -1.72 -13.45 -5.97
N ALA A 72 -2.29 -13.50 -4.76
CA ALA A 72 -1.51 -13.61 -3.54
C ALA A 72 -0.79 -14.96 -3.38
N SER A 73 -1.30 -16.00 -4.03
CA SER A 73 -0.70 -17.35 -4.05
C SER A 73 0.39 -17.55 -5.11
N GLN A 74 0.68 -16.54 -5.94
CA GLN A 74 1.72 -16.64 -6.97
C GLN A 74 3.11 -16.88 -6.36
N GLN A 75 3.96 -17.61 -7.11
CA GLN A 75 5.36 -17.83 -6.78
C GLN A 75 6.24 -17.24 -7.89
N PRO A 76 7.16 -16.30 -7.59
CA PRO A 76 7.43 -15.73 -6.26
C PRO A 76 6.25 -14.89 -5.70
N ARG A 77 6.17 -14.78 -4.36
CA ARG A 77 5.14 -14.00 -3.68
C ARG A 77 5.21 -12.53 -4.15
N PRO A 78 4.06 -11.89 -4.45
CA PRO A 78 4.05 -10.48 -4.86
C PRO A 78 4.80 -9.57 -3.88
N PRO A 79 5.59 -8.59 -4.35
CA PRO A 79 6.38 -7.69 -3.50
C PRO A 79 5.56 -7.03 -2.39
N LEU A 80 4.35 -6.58 -2.69
CA LEU A 80 3.46 -5.93 -1.73
C LEU A 80 2.99 -6.81 -0.57
N LEU A 81 3.13 -8.14 -0.68
CA LEU A 81 2.77 -9.11 0.36
C LEU A 81 4.00 -9.68 1.08
N ARG A 82 5.20 -9.22 0.73
CA ARG A 82 6.44 -9.60 1.39
C ARG A 82 6.75 -8.63 2.53
N ALA A 83 7.42 -9.10 3.58
CA ALA A 83 7.66 -8.28 4.76
C ALA A 83 8.56 -7.06 4.51
N ASP A 84 9.53 -7.20 3.60
CA ASP A 84 10.48 -6.15 3.22
C ASP A 84 9.77 -4.87 2.72
N ARG A 85 8.75 -5.02 1.88
CA ARG A 85 7.92 -3.90 1.38
C ARG A 85 6.71 -3.63 2.23
N GLY A 86 6.07 -4.68 2.75
CA GLY A 86 4.87 -4.56 3.55
C GLY A 86 5.07 -3.70 4.79
N ARG A 87 6.24 -3.76 5.44
CA ARG A 87 6.56 -2.95 6.64
C ARG A 87 6.68 -1.46 6.35
N LEU A 88 6.98 -1.07 5.11
CA LEU A 88 7.00 0.34 4.72
C LEU A 88 5.57 0.91 4.70
N ARG A 89 4.63 0.05 4.30
CA ARG A 89 3.22 0.38 4.14
C ARG A 89 2.40 0.21 5.42
N TRP A 90 2.73 -0.78 6.22
CA TRP A 90 2.06 -1.12 7.49
C TRP A 90 3.08 -1.15 8.64
N PRO A 91 3.75 -0.02 8.92
CA PRO A 91 4.84 0.04 9.89
C PRO A 91 4.39 -0.20 11.33
N LEU A 92 3.21 0.28 11.75
CA LEU A 92 2.76 0.05 13.12
C LEU A 92 2.31 -1.40 13.31
N LEU A 93 1.69 -2.01 12.30
CA LEU A 93 1.38 -3.44 12.31
C LEU A 93 2.65 -4.30 12.48
N TRP A 94 3.74 -3.97 11.78
CA TRP A 94 5.02 -4.66 11.93
C TRP A 94 5.56 -4.56 13.35
N GLU A 95 5.57 -3.35 13.92
CA GLU A 95 6.03 -3.09 15.29
C GLU A 95 5.17 -3.79 16.35
N ARG A 96 3.84 -3.79 16.16
CA ARG A 96 2.89 -4.48 17.05
C ARG A 96 3.10 -5.99 17.10
N LEU A 97 3.61 -6.58 16.01
CA LEU A 97 3.95 -8.00 15.94
C LEU A 97 5.34 -8.31 16.54
N GLY A 98 6.06 -7.31 17.06
CA GLY A 98 7.41 -7.46 17.62
C GLY A 98 8.53 -7.31 16.59
N GLY A 99 8.21 -6.73 15.43
CA GLY A 99 9.19 -6.42 14.40
C GLY A 99 10.11 -5.28 14.81
N SER A 100 11.34 -5.27 14.30
CA SER A 100 12.29 -4.19 14.55
C SER A 100 11.74 -2.84 14.05
N SER A 101 11.77 -1.82 14.90
CA SER A 101 11.36 -0.44 14.55
C SER A 101 12.36 0.28 13.64
N LEU A 102 13.59 -0.24 13.54
CA LEU A 102 14.62 0.32 12.67
C LEU A 102 14.28 0.00 11.21
N PRO A 103 14.23 1.01 10.32
CA PRO A 103 14.05 0.77 8.90
C PRO A 103 15.31 0.08 8.38
N VAL A 104 15.19 -1.20 8.07
CA VAL A 104 16.19 -1.85 7.22
C VAL A 104 15.92 -1.33 5.80
N PRO A 105 16.94 -0.85 5.07
CA PRO A 105 16.76 -0.36 3.71
C PRO A 105 16.06 -1.43 2.86
N SER A 106 15.13 -1.01 2.00
CA SER A 106 14.51 -1.94 1.08
C SER A 106 15.49 -2.34 -0.03
N SER A 107 15.15 -3.36 -0.81
CA SER A 107 15.99 -3.74 -1.96
C SER A 107 16.06 -2.65 -3.03
N GLU A 108 15.07 -1.75 -3.10
CA GLU A 108 15.01 -0.66 -4.09
C GLU A 108 16.15 0.34 -3.90
N VAL A 109 16.50 0.63 -2.65
CA VAL A 109 17.61 1.50 -2.28
C VAL A 109 18.93 0.98 -2.87
N GLU A 110 19.16 -0.33 -2.80
CA GLU A 110 20.36 -0.98 -3.37
C GLU A 110 20.25 -1.10 -4.90
N GLU A 111 19.05 -1.33 -5.43
CA GLU A 111 18.79 -1.42 -6.87
C GLU A 111 19.08 -0.09 -7.59
N GLU A 112 18.77 1.06 -6.99
CA GLU A 112 19.06 2.39 -7.55
C GLU A 112 20.58 2.66 -7.65
N GLU A 113 21.33 2.34 -6.59
CA GLU A 113 22.80 2.45 -6.61
C GLU A 113 23.39 1.53 -7.71
N ASN A 114 22.93 0.27 -7.75
CA ASN A 114 23.38 -0.71 -8.73
C ASN A 114 22.97 -0.36 -10.17
N TRP A 115 21.81 0.28 -10.36
CA TRP A 115 21.35 0.74 -11.67
C TRP A 115 22.30 1.80 -12.22
N VAL A 116 22.67 2.79 -11.39
CA VAL A 116 23.64 3.82 -11.78
C VAL A 116 24.99 3.18 -12.11
N GLU A 117 25.45 2.27 -11.26
CA GLU A 117 26.73 1.59 -11.47
C GLU A 117 26.75 0.67 -12.70
N SER A 118 25.62 0.09 -13.11
CA SER A 118 25.56 -0.80 -14.26
C SER A 118 25.32 -0.06 -15.58
N GLU A 119 24.46 0.96 -15.58
CA GLU A 119 24.03 1.65 -16.80
C GLU A 119 24.93 2.85 -17.15
N PHE A 120 25.48 3.54 -16.14
CA PHE A 120 26.38 4.69 -16.34
C PHE A 120 27.87 4.33 -16.31
N ASN A 121 28.24 3.07 -16.04
CA ASN A 121 29.59 2.55 -16.30
C ASN A 121 29.89 2.37 -17.79
N PHE A 122 29.26 3.15 -18.66
CA PHE A 122 29.60 3.21 -20.08
C PHE A 122 31.08 3.58 -20.20
N ARG A 123 31.90 2.58 -20.56
CA ARG A 123 33.36 2.58 -20.69
C ARG A 123 33.95 3.99 -20.72
N SER A 124 34.63 4.38 -19.65
CA SER A 124 35.63 5.43 -19.81
C SER A 124 36.68 4.92 -20.81
N VAL A 125 37.19 5.80 -21.65
CA VAL A 125 38.21 5.49 -22.67
C VAL A 125 39.47 4.85 -22.04
N ASP A 126 39.63 5.02 -20.72
CA ASP A 126 40.81 4.60 -19.95
C ASP A 126 40.54 3.44 -18.97
N GLY A 127 39.33 2.87 -18.94
CA GLY A 127 39.01 1.69 -18.13
C GLY A 127 38.77 1.94 -16.63
N GLU A 128 38.89 3.17 -16.13
CA GLU A 128 38.52 3.50 -14.74
C GLU A 128 37.05 3.92 -14.61
N PRO A 129 36.32 3.43 -13.58
CA PRO A 129 34.97 3.89 -13.29
C PRO A 129 35.01 5.38 -12.94
N ARG A 130 34.13 6.18 -13.54
CA ARG A 130 34.05 7.61 -13.27
C ARG A 130 33.67 7.81 -11.80
N GLN A 131 34.56 8.37 -10.98
CA GLN A 131 34.30 8.67 -9.55
C GLN A 131 32.98 9.46 -9.34
N HIS A 132 32.56 10.24 -10.33
CA HIS A 132 31.29 10.96 -10.33
C HIS A 132 30.05 10.05 -10.42
N VAL A 133 30.14 8.91 -11.12
CA VAL A 133 29.04 7.93 -11.23
C VAL A 133 28.81 7.23 -9.89
N ARG A 134 29.89 6.87 -9.20
CA ARG A 134 29.79 6.30 -7.85
C ARG A 134 29.20 7.29 -6.84
N LYS A 135 29.58 8.57 -6.92
CA LYS A 135 28.97 9.63 -6.10
C LYS A 135 27.48 9.81 -6.42
N LEU A 136 27.10 9.69 -7.69
CA LEU A 136 25.70 9.77 -8.11
C LEU A 136 24.87 8.59 -7.59
N GLY A 137 25.41 7.36 -7.65
CA GLY A 137 24.76 6.17 -7.10
C GLY A 137 24.51 6.30 -5.59
N GLY A 138 25.52 6.73 -4.83
CA GLY A 138 25.37 7.01 -3.40
C GLY A 138 24.35 8.11 -3.09
N PHE A 139 24.30 9.18 -3.90
CA PHE A 139 23.32 10.25 -3.73
C PHE A 139 21.89 9.78 -4.03
N LEU A 140 21.69 8.97 -5.07
CA LEU A 140 20.37 8.43 -5.42
C LEU A 140 19.87 7.44 -4.37
N ARG A 141 20.79 6.63 -3.82
CA ARG A 141 20.51 5.79 -2.66
C ARG A 141 20.00 6.59 -1.46
N GLU A 142 20.71 7.65 -1.07
CA GLU A 142 20.31 8.51 0.06
C GLU A 142 18.94 9.18 -0.18
N LEU A 143 18.67 9.64 -1.40
CA LEU A 143 17.37 10.19 -1.77
C LEU A 143 16.25 9.15 -1.71
N GLU A 144 16.51 7.90 -2.12
CA GLU A 144 15.52 6.83 -2.04
C GLU A 144 15.25 6.45 -0.58
N GLU A 145 16.29 6.35 0.26
CA GLU A 145 16.14 6.14 1.70
C GLU A 145 15.28 7.25 2.35
N GLU A 146 15.49 8.52 1.96
CA GLU A 146 14.68 9.64 2.45
C GLU A 146 13.22 9.53 1.99
N ARG A 147 12.99 9.18 0.72
CA ARG A 147 11.63 8.97 0.17
C ARG A 147 10.91 7.84 0.88
N GLU A 148 11.57 6.72 1.12
CA GLU A 148 11.00 5.59 1.87
C GLU A 148 10.66 6.01 3.30
N GLN A 149 11.54 6.74 3.97
CA GLN A 149 11.28 7.23 5.33
C GLN A 149 10.09 8.19 5.37
N GLU A 150 9.96 9.08 4.40
CA GLU A 150 8.79 9.94 4.29
C GLU A 150 7.50 9.13 4.08
N GLY A 151 7.55 8.12 3.19
CA GLY A 151 6.45 7.19 2.96
C GLY A 151 6.05 6.44 4.23
N VAL A 152 7.02 5.97 5.03
CA VAL A 152 6.77 5.33 6.33
C VAL A 152 6.11 6.30 7.31
N ARG A 153 6.55 7.56 7.37
CA ARG A 153 5.92 8.57 8.24
C ARG A 153 4.47 8.80 7.82
N GLU A 154 4.20 8.92 6.52
CA GLU A 154 2.84 9.07 6.00
C GLU A 154 1.98 7.84 6.30
N ALA A 155 2.53 6.63 6.07
CA ALA A 155 1.85 5.37 6.38
C ALA A 155 1.49 5.27 7.85
N ARG A 156 2.39 5.64 8.78
CA ARG A 156 2.07 5.70 10.22
C ARG A 156 0.92 6.66 10.51
N ARG A 157 0.90 7.85 9.89
CA ARG A 157 -0.21 8.80 10.06
C ARG A 157 -1.52 8.24 9.49
N ALA A 158 -1.47 7.55 8.35
CA ALA A 158 -2.64 6.92 7.76
C ALA A 158 -3.18 5.76 8.61
N GLU A 159 -2.29 4.94 9.19
CA GLU A 159 -2.64 3.81 10.06
C GLU A 159 -3.26 4.28 11.38
N ARG A 160 -2.69 5.33 12.03
CA ARG A 160 -3.32 5.92 13.23
C ARG A 160 -4.73 6.44 12.96
N ARG A 161 -4.92 7.19 11.86
CA ARG A 161 -6.25 7.66 11.45
C ARG A 161 -7.26 6.54 11.24
N LEU A 162 -6.84 5.31 10.94
CA LEU A 162 -7.75 4.18 10.84
C LEU A 162 -8.11 3.59 12.21
N ASP A 163 -7.15 3.52 13.13
CA ASP A 163 -7.39 3.06 14.49
C ASP A 163 -8.25 4.07 15.27
N ASP A 164 -8.03 5.37 15.06
CA ASP A 164 -8.75 6.46 15.74
C ASP A 164 -10.22 6.58 15.32
N VAL A 165 -10.62 6.03 14.15
CA VAL A 165 -12.05 6.00 13.72
C VAL A 165 -12.90 5.05 14.58
N GLY A 166 -12.30 4.31 15.52
CA GLY A 166 -12.98 3.47 16.51
C GLY A 166 -13.25 4.12 17.87
N GLU A 167 -12.66 5.29 18.17
CA GLU A 167 -12.85 5.99 19.46
C GLU A 167 -13.66 7.27 19.22
N GLU A 168 -14.92 7.26 19.64
CA GLU A 168 -15.81 8.43 19.64
C GLU A 168 -15.37 9.46 20.72
N PHE A 169 -15.34 10.75 20.33
CA PHE A 169 -15.20 12.00 21.12
C PHE A 169 -13.80 12.29 21.70
N ASP A 170 -13.27 13.52 21.70
CA ASP A 170 -13.86 14.85 21.87
C ASP A 170 -12.95 15.89 21.20
N SER A 171 -13.52 16.93 20.60
CA SER A 171 -12.73 18.07 20.13
C SER A 171 -12.23 18.86 21.33
N ASP A 172 -10.92 18.85 21.59
CA ASP A 172 -10.27 20.06 22.07
C ASP A 172 -8.73 20.06 21.92
N SER A 173 -8.26 21.27 21.61
CA SER A 173 -6.87 21.76 21.68
C SER A 173 -5.98 21.60 20.45
N ASP A 174 -6.09 22.65 19.64
CA ASP A 174 -5.05 23.32 18.88
C ASP A 174 -3.76 23.60 19.69
N ASP A 175 -2.68 23.83 18.93
CA ASP A 175 -1.37 24.40 19.25
C ASP A 175 -0.29 23.61 20.04
N GLU A 176 0.78 23.33 19.28
CA GLU A 176 2.19 23.46 19.66
C GLU A 176 2.67 22.86 20.99
N ASP A 177 2.95 21.54 21.02
CA ASP A 177 4.02 20.95 21.87
C ASP A 177 4.24 19.43 21.57
N GLU A 178 4.50 19.05 20.32
CA GLU A 178 4.79 17.65 19.93
C GLU A 178 6.21 17.16 20.30
N ARG A 179 6.74 17.53 21.48
CA ARG A 179 8.03 16.99 21.95
C ARG A 179 8.03 16.37 23.34
N GLN A 180 6.93 16.37 24.09
CA GLN A 180 7.06 15.97 25.49
C GLN A 180 5.81 15.44 26.20
N ARG A 181 4.88 14.74 25.53
CA ARG A 181 3.74 14.09 26.25
C ARG A 181 3.29 12.73 25.70
N ASP A 182 4.23 11.88 25.29
CA ASP A 182 3.91 10.45 25.16
C ASP A 182 5.01 9.50 25.67
N THR A 183 6.01 10.04 26.37
CA THR A 183 7.11 9.25 26.96
C THR A 183 6.72 8.54 28.26
N THR A 184 5.49 8.72 28.77
CA THR A 184 5.06 8.18 30.07
C THR A 184 4.08 7.01 30.00
N ARG A 185 3.67 6.57 28.80
CA ARG A 185 3.08 5.24 28.59
C ARG A 185 3.94 4.30 27.74
N ILE A 186 5.04 4.83 27.18
CA ILE A 186 6.09 4.09 26.46
C ILE A 186 7.14 3.48 27.44
N GLN A 187 7.08 3.83 28.73
CA GLN A 187 7.99 3.31 29.77
C GLN A 187 7.62 1.94 30.36
N SER A 188 6.77 1.17 29.69
CA SER A 188 6.58 -0.28 29.97
C SER A 188 6.86 -1.15 28.73
N GLY A 189 7.82 -0.72 27.90
CA GLY A 189 8.34 -1.46 26.75
C GLY A 189 9.87 -1.39 26.68
N LEU A 190 10.54 -1.43 27.83
CA LEU A 190 11.97 -1.74 27.93
C LEU A 190 12.25 -3.03 27.14
N ALA A 191 13.03 -2.94 26.07
CA ALA A 191 13.77 -4.06 25.47
C ALA A 191 13.00 -5.41 25.40
N ILE A 192 12.03 -5.51 24.50
CA ILE A 192 11.42 -6.79 24.11
C ILE A 192 11.65 -6.95 22.60
N GLY A 193 12.50 -7.82 22.07
CA GLY A 193 13.47 -8.71 22.68
C GLY A 193 14.51 -9.10 21.62
N ALA A 194 15.78 -9.13 21.99
CA ALA A 194 16.84 -9.75 21.18
C ALA A 194 16.67 -11.28 21.02
N ASP A 195 15.60 -11.85 21.61
CA ASP A 195 15.19 -13.26 21.55
C ASP A 195 13.89 -13.49 20.76
N VAL A 196 13.27 -12.45 20.19
CA VAL A 196 12.12 -12.66 19.31
C VAL A 196 12.63 -13.12 17.95
N ASP A 197 12.31 -14.36 17.62
CA ASP A 197 12.57 -14.97 16.32
C ASP A 197 11.96 -14.11 15.20
N GLN A 198 12.79 -13.26 14.60
CA GLN A 198 12.37 -12.30 13.57
C GLN A 198 11.77 -13.02 12.36
N GLU A 199 12.14 -14.27 12.11
CA GLU A 199 11.56 -15.08 11.05
C GLU A 199 10.08 -15.39 11.34
N LYS A 200 9.74 -15.72 12.59
CA LYS A 200 8.33 -15.92 12.99
C LYS A 200 7.50 -14.64 12.92
N VAL A 201 8.10 -13.50 13.27
CA VAL A 201 7.44 -12.19 13.12
C VAL A 201 7.19 -11.92 11.64
N LYS A 202 8.18 -12.16 10.79
CA LYS A 202 8.08 -12.05 9.34
C LYS A 202 6.94 -12.89 8.77
N GLU A 203 6.87 -14.17 9.12
CA GLU A 203 5.81 -15.06 8.66
C GLU A 203 4.41 -14.60 9.13
N SER A 204 4.30 -14.19 10.40
CA SER A 204 3.06 -13.70 10.99
C SER A 204 2.60 -12.42 10.30
N PHE A 205 3.53 -11.52 10.01
CA PHE A 205 3.27 -10.28 9.31
C PHE A 205 2.83 -10.52 7.87
N GLU A 206 3.53 -11.37 7.12
CA GLU A 206 3.14 -11.70 5.74
C GLU A 206 1.77 -12.39 5.68
N LYS A 207 1.45 -13.25 6.65
CA LYS A 207 0.10 -13.81 6.80
C LYS A 207 -0.94 -12.72 7.04
N ARG A 208 -0.62 -11.71 7.85
CA ARG A 208 -1.54 -10.60 8.12
C ARG A 208 -1.73 -9.70 6.90
N LEU A 209 -0.67 -9.42 6.14
CA LEU A 209 -0.75 -8.70 4.87
C LEU A 209 -1.67 -9.42 3.88
N LEU A 210 -1.56 -10.75 3.80
CA LEU A 210 -2.44 -11.58 2.97
C LEU A 210 -3.91 -11.39 3.35
N GLU A 211 -4.24 -11.44 4.63
CA GLU A 211 -5.61 -11.24 5.14
C GLU A 211 -6.14 -9.84 4.75
N ILE A 212 -5.37 -8.79 5.05
CA ILE A 212 -5.71 -7.40 4.73
C ILE A 212 -5.96 -7.22 3.23
N PHE A 213 -5.09 -7.79 2.39
CA PHE A 213 -5.20 -7.73 0.93
C PHE A 213 -6.44 -8.45 0.41
N VAL A 214 -6.65 -9.70 0.83
CA VAL A 214 -7.78 -10.52 0.39
C VAL A 214 -9.10 -9.87 0.77
N ASP A 215 -9.22 -9.38 2.00
CA ASP A 215 -10.43 -8.73 2.51
C ASP A 215 -10.60 -7.28 2.04
N GLY A 216 -9.62 -6.73 1.31
CA GLY A 216 -9.71 -5.40 0.72
C GLY A 216 -9.68 -4.29 1.76
N LEU A 217 -9.09 -4.56 2.92
CA LEU A 217 -8.79 -3.57 3.96
C LEU A 217 -7.54 -2.76 3.61
N ASP A 218 -6.98 -3.03 2.44
CA ASP A 218 -5.75 -2.44 1.99
C ASP A 218 -5.96 -0.99 1.49
N ILE A 219 -5.73 -0.02 2.38
CA ILE A 219 -6.14 1.38 2.18
C ILE A 219 -5.25 2.23 1.28
N MET A 220 -4.02 1.79 0.98
CA MET A 220 -3.04 2.56 0.20
C MET A 220 -3.02 2.18 -1.29
N ILE A 221 -3.91 1.29 -1.76
CA ILE A 221 -4.12 1.07 -3.21
C ILE A 221 -5.20 2.07 -3.65
N ARG A 222 -4.80 3.30 -3.99
CA ARG A 222 -5.67 4.27 -4.67
C ARG A 222 -5.34 4.35 -6.15
#